data_AF-A0A090X424-F1
#
_entry.id   AF-A0A090X424-F1
#
_cell.length_a   1.000
_cell.length_b   1.000
_cell.length_c   1.000
_cell.angle_alpha   90.00
_cell.angle_beta   90.00
_cell.angle_gamma   90.00
#
_symmetry.space_group_name_H-M   'P 1'
#
loop_
_entity.id
_entity.type
_entity.pdbx_description
1 polymer ?
#
loop_
_entity_poly.entity_id
_entity_poly.type
_entity_poly.pdbx_seq_one_letter_code
_entity_poly.pdbx_strand_id
1 'polypeptide(L)'
;MIQLVNIIGSLFYGTILGIFLVAFYLKKVRGRSIFIAALISEAIVIAFYCVDEFVPDVKLLPFLWLNPLGALITVGLAWLIESSGSKNDTEEITHFQDV
;
A
#
# COMPACT_ATOMS: atom_id res chain seq x y z
N MET A 1 -15.16 -0.16 24.47
CA MET A 1 -13.77 0.32 24.64
C MET A 1 -12.76 -0.44 23.76
N ILE A 2 -12.83 -1.78 23.68
CA ILE A 2 -11.92 -2.56 22.82
C ILE A 2 -12.14 -2.36 21.31
N GLN A 3 -13.36 -2.05 20.87
CA GLN A 3 -13.67 -1.94 19.43
C GLN A 3 -12.94 -0.77 18.76
N LEU A 4 -12.89 0.40 19.41
CA LEU A 4 -12.23 1.57 18.82
C LEU A 4 -10.72 1.34 18.64
N VAL A 5 -10.05 0.76 19.64
CA VAL A 5 -8.63 0.43 19.53
C VAL A 5 -8.37 -0.66 18.49
N ASN A 6 -9.30 -1.60 18.31
CA ASN A 6 -9.20 -2.64 17.30
C ASN A 6 -9.39 -2.08 15.88
N ILE A 7 -10.28 -1.11 15.72
CA ILE A 7 -10.50 -0.40 14.45
C ILE A 7 -9.24 0.41 14.09
N ILE A 8 -8.77 1.26 15.02
CA ILE A 8 -7.56 2.07 14.83
C ILE A 8 -6.35 1.17 14.57
N GLY A 9 -6.20 0.09 15.35
CA GLY A 9 -5.16 -0.89 15.19
C GLY A 9 -5.19 -1.53 13.80
N SER A 10 -6.36 -1.99 13.34
CA SER A 10 -6.48 -2.64 12.03
C SER A 10 -6.25 -1.69 10.86
N LEU A 11 -6.53 -0.40 11.03
CA LEU A 11 -6.34 0.63 10.00
C LEU A 11 -4.85 0.89 9.74
N PHE A 12 -4.06 1.08 10.79
CA PHE A 12 -2.61 1.30 10.67
C PHE A 12 -1.81 0.00 10.47
N TYR A 13 -2.23 -1.09 11.12
CA TYR A 13 -1.49 -2.35 11.09
C TYR A 13 -1.54 -3.00 9.70
N GLY A 14 -2.60 -2.79 8.93
CA GLY A 14 -2.75 -3.36 7.58
C GLY A 14 -1.67 -2.84 6.64
N THR A 15 -1.50 -1.53 6.62
CA THR A 15 -0.46 -0.88 5.81
C THR A 15 0.94 -1.23 6.31
N ILE A 16 1.18 -1.22 7.63
CA ILE A 16 2.49 -1.58 8.21
C ILE A 16 2.86 -3.03 7.88
N LEU A 17 1.93 -3.98 8.02
CA LEU A 17 2.14 -5.37 7.64
C LEU A 17 2.47 -5.49 6.15
N GLY A 18 1.76 -4.75 5.29
CA GLY A 18 2.03 -4.69 3.86
C GLY A 18 3.45 -4.20 3.53
N ILE A 19 3.92 -3.14 4.21
CA ILE A 19 5.29 -2.61 4.07
C ILE A 19 6.32 -3.68 4.42
N PHE A 20 6.14 -4.37 5.55
CA PHE A 20 7.03 -5.46 5.96
C PHE A 20 7.03 -6.58 4.93
N LEU A 21 5.86 -6.95 4.41
CA LEU A 21 5.75 -8.02 3.41
C LEU A 21 6.51 -7.66 2.12
N VAL A 22 6.37 -6.43 1.63
CA VAL A 22 7.13 -5.91 0.48
C VAL A 22 8.63 -5.94 0.78
N ALA A 23 9.05 -5.46 1.95
CA ALA A 23 10.46 -5.42 2.32
C ALA A 23 11.10 -6.82 2.45
N PHE A 24 10.37 -7.82 2.94
CA PHE A 24 10.87 -9.20 3.08
C PHE A 24 10.81 -10.01 1.77
N TYR A 25 9.71 -9.92 1.02
CA TYR A 25 9.51 -10.74 -0.19
C TYR A 25 10.12 -10.11 -1.44
N LEU A 26 10.09 -8.79 -1.56
CA LEU A 26 10.54 -8.07 -2.75
C LEU A 26 11.91 -7.43 -2.49
N LYS A 27 12.93 -8.28 -2.30
CA LYS A 27 14.33 -7.92 -1.98
C LYS A 27 14.98 -6.93 -2.97
N LYS A 28 14.34 -6.66 -4.12
CA LYS A 28 14.80 -5.76 -5.19
C LYS A 28 14.16 -4.36 -5.15
N VAL A 29 13.10 -4.15 -4.36
CA VAL A 29 12.34 -2.89 -4.35
C VAL A 29 13.10 -1.83 -3.55
N ARG A 30 13.38 -0.69 -4.18
CA ARG A 30 14.00 0.46 -3.52
C ARG A 30 13.09 0.96 -2.40
N GLY A 31 13.64 1.26 -1.21
CA GLY A 31 12.87 1.76 -0.06
C GLY A 31 12.02 3.02 -0.37
N ARG A 32 12.44 3.83 -1.35
CA ARG A 32 11.65 4.97 -1.86
C ARG A 32 10.34 4.53 -2.51
N SER A 33 10.35 3.47 -3.31
CA SER A 33 9.15 2.89 -3.93
C SER A 33 8.19 2.35 -2.88
N ILE A 34 8.73 1.68 -1.84
CA ILE A 34 7.96 1.16 -0.69
C ILE A 34 7.28 2.31 0.06
N PHE A 35 7.99 3.40 0.31
CA PHE A 35 7.45 4.57 1.01
C PHE A 35 6.30 5.24 0.23
N ILE A 36 6.45 5.41 -1.08
CA ILE A 36 5.39 5.97 -1.94
C ILE A 36 4.18 5.03 -1.99
N ALA A 37 4.40 3.72 -2.15
CA ALA A 37 3.33 2.73 -2.13
C ALA A 37 2.58 2.71 -0.79
N ALA A 38 3.32 2.79 0.33
CA ALA A 38 2.76 2.86 1.67
C ALA A 38 1.89 4.10 1.88
N LEU A 39 2.36 5.27 1.44
CA LEU A 39 1.62 6.53 1.57
C LEU A 39 0.30 6.51 0.80
N ILE A 40 0.33 5.99 -0.44
CA ILE A 40 -0.87 5.87 -1.27
C ILE A 40 -1.82 4.82 -0.69
N SER A 41 -1.28 3.68 -0.25
CA SER A 41 -2.07 2.61 0.36
C SER A 41 -2.77 3.08 1.64
N GLU A 42 -2.06 3.80 2.51
CA GLU A 42 -2.65 4.40 3.73
C GLU A 42 -3.80 5.34 3.37
N ALA A 43 -3.63 6.21 2.36
CA ALA A 43 -4.68 7.10 1.90
C ALA A 43 -5.90 6.34 1.35
N ILE A 44 -5.69 5.24 0.63
CA ILE A 44 -6.77 4.36 0.13
C ILE A 44 -7.49 3.67 1.28
N VAL A 45 -6.76 3.13 2.27
CA VAL A 45 -7.35 2.45 3.43
C VAL A 45 -8.20 3.41 4.25
N ILE A 46 -7.72 4.65 4.48
CA ILE A 46 -8.50 5.71 5.13
C ILE A 46 -9.74 6.06 4.30
N ALA A 47 -9.62 6.18 2.98
CA ALA A 47 -10.76 6.47 2.10
C ALA A 47 -11.82 5.35 2.16
N PHE A 48 -11.41 4.08 2.13
CA PHE A 48 -12.31 2.94 2.30
C PHE A 48 -13.01 2.97 3.66
N TYR A 49 -12.28 3.28 4.74
CA TYR A 49 -12.88 3.44 6.06
C TYR A 49 -13.91 4.59 6.08
N CYS A 50 -13.61 5.73 5.47
CA CYS A 50 -14.56 6.84 5.36
C CYS A 50 -15.82 6.46 4.57
N VAL A 51 -15.69 5.69 3.48
CA VAL A 51 -16.84 5.24 2.68
C VAL A 51 -17.71 4.24 3.46
N ASP A 52 -17.11 3.30 4.18
CA ASP A 52 -17.84 2.33 5.03
C ASP A 52 -18.59 3.04 6.18
N GLU A 53 -18.00 4.10 6.74
CA GLU A 53 -18.66 4.92 7.79
C GLU A 53 -19.76 5.85 7.21
N PHE A 54 -19.57 6.43 6.02
CA PHE A 54 -20.52 7.38 5.42
C PHE A 54 -21.67 6.72 4.65
N VAL A 55 -21.54 5.46 4.23
CA VAL A 55 -22.58 4.75 3.46
C VAL A 55 -23.25 3.68 4.34
N PRO A 56 -24.38 3.99 4.99
CA PRO A 56 -24.98 3.14 6.03
C PRO A 56 -25.53 1.79 5.56
N ASP A 57 -25.73 1.58 4.25
CA ASP A 57 -26.30 0.35 3.67
C ASP A 57 -25.26 -0.67 3.18
N VAL A 58 -23.96 -0.34 3.27
CA VAL A 58 -22.88 -1.22 2.80
C VAL A 58 -21.92 -1.48 3.95
N LYS A 59 -22.21 -2.48 4.77
CA LYS A 59 -21.19 -3.08 5.64
C LYS A 59 -20.31 -3.93 4.75
N LEU A 60 -19.23 -3.37 4.21
CA LEU A 60 -18.37 -4.14 3.33
C LEU A 60 -17.74 -5.30 4.12
N LEU A 61 -17.14 -5.04 5.29
CA LEU A 61 -16.32 -6.03 6.00
C LEU A 61 -16.15 -5.75 7.51
N PRO A 62 -15.90 -6.78 8.35
CA PRO A 62 -15.48 -6.59 9.76
C PRO A 62 -14.12 -5.89 9.84
N PHE A 63 -13.89 -5.07 10.87
CA PHE A 63 -12.63 -4.31 11.09
C PHE A 63 -11.35 -5.14 10.95
N LEU A 64 -11.41 -6.44 11.25
CA LEU A 64 -10.26 -7.34 11.14
C LEU A 64 -9.83 -7.58 9.68
N TRP A 65 -10.78 -7.48 8.74
CA TRP A 65 -10.54 -7.71 7.32
C TRP A 65 -9.98 -6.48 6.59
N LEU A 66 -10.07 -5.28 7.19
CA LEU A 66 -9.31 -4.12 6.71
C LEU A 66 -7.80 -4.38 6.72
N ASN A 67 -7.33 -5.21 7.66
CA ASN A 67 -5.93 -5.50 7.88
C ASN A 67 -5.30 -6.28 6.68
N PRO A 68 -5.81 -7.47 6.28
CA PRO A 68 -5.33 -8.14 5.08
C PRO A 68 -5.63 -7.35 3.80
N LEU A 69 -6.74 -6.59 3.75
CA LEU A 69 -7.06 -5.76 2.59
C LEU A 69 -6.01 -4.66 2.36
N GLY A 70 -5.67 -3.90 3.41
CA GLY A 70 -4.62 -2.88 3.37
C GLY A 70 -3.26 -3.46 3.03
N ALA A 71 -2.93 -4.63 3.57
CA ALA A 71 -1.70 -5.34 3.21
C ALA A 71 -1.68 -5.73 1.72
N LEU A 72 -2.78 -6.27 1.20
CA LEU A 72 -2.91 -6.68 -0.21
C LEU A 72 -2.79 -5.49 -1.16
N ILE A 73 -3.45 -4.38 -0.83
CA ILE A 73 -3.39 -3.13 -1.59
C ILE A 73 -1.96 -2.59 -1.59
N THR A 74 -1.30 -2.56 -0.43
CA THR A 74 0.10 -2.09 -0.32
C THR A 74 1.05 -2.92 -1.17
N VAL A 75 0.94 -4.26 -1.11
CA VAL A 75 1.78 -5.18 -1.89
C VAL A 75 1.47 -5.05 -3.39
N GLY A 76 0.20 -4.97 -3.76
CA GLY A 76 -0.23 -4.78 -5.15
C GLY A 76 0.27 -3.46 -5.74
N LEU A 77 0.14 -2.35 -5.01
CA LEU A 77 0.66 -1.05 -5.43
C LEU A 77 2.18 -1.04 -5.52
N ALA A 78 2.88 -1.60 -4.53
CA ALA A 78 4.34 -1.66 -4.54
C ALA A 78 4.85 -2.44 -5.75
N TRP A 79 4.20 -3.56 -6.08
CA TRP A 79 4.54 -4.36 -7.26
C TRP A 79 4.28 -3.60 -8.57
N LEU A 80 3.15 -2.88 -8.67
CA LEU A 80 2.77 -2.13 -9.87
C LEU A 80 3.68 -0.90 -10.08
N ILE A 81 4.03 -0.21 -9.00
CA ILE A 81 4.97 0.93 -8.99
C ILE A 81 6.38 0.45 -9.36
N GLU A 82 6.86 -0.65 -8.79
CA GLU A 82 8.18 -1.21 -9.14
C GLU A 82 8.23 -1.67 -10.60
N SER A 83 7.17 -2.32 -11.09
CA SER A 83 7.07 -2.76 -12.48
C SER A 83 7.11 -1.59 -13.48
N SER A 84 6.55 -0.45 -13.10
CA SER A 84 6.52 0.76 -13.93
C SER A 84 7.81 1.60 -13.79
N GLY A 85 8.37 1.69 -12.59
CA GLY A 85 9.60 2.43 -12.30
C GLY A 85 10.86 1.78 -12.85
N SER A 86 10.87 0.45 -13.03
CA SER A 86 12.01 -0.27 -13.62
C SER A 86 12.23 0.04 -15.12
N LYS A 87 11.30 0.71 -15.80
CA LYS A 87 11.44 1.02 -17.24
C LYS A 87 12.08 2.39 -17.53
N ASN A 88 12.05 3.33 -16.58
CA ASN A 88 12.42 4.72 -16.87
C ASN A 88 13.89 5.07 -16.56
N ASP A 89 14.58 4.30 -15.73
CA ASP A 89 16.00 4.57 -15.39
C ASP A 89 17.00 4.03 -16.43
N THR A 90 16.54 3.29 -17.46
CA THR A 90 17.43 2.67 -18.47
C THR A 90 17.47 3.44 -19.79
N GLU A 91 16.42 4.17 -20.17
CA GLU A 91 16.40 4.91 -21.45
C GLU A 91 17.22 6.21 -21.43
N GLU A 92 17.36 6.87 -20.27
CA GLU A 92 18.11 8.14 -20.18
C GLU A 92 19.64 7.94 -20.24
N ILE A 93 20.16 6.78 -19.80
CA ILE A 93 21.60 6.51 -19.76
C ILE A 93 22.14 6.06 -21.13
N THR A 94 21.32 5.43 -21.98
CA THR A 94 21.75 5.06 -23.33
C THR A 94 21.87 6.30 -24.23
N HIS A 95 20.99 7.29 -24.08
CA HIS A 95 20.99 8.48 -24.94
C HIS A 95 22.15 9.45 -24.67
N PHE A 96 22.76 9.41 -23.48
CA PHE A 96 23.92 10.27 -23.15
C PHE A 96 25.28 9.61 -23.49
N GLN A 97 25.27 8.35 -23.91
CA GLN A 97 26.49 7.64 -24.31
C GLN A 97 26.69 7.61 -25.84
N ASP A 98 25.68 8.04 -26.60
CA ASP A 98 25.68 8.13 -28.07
C ASP A 98 25.77 9.58 -28.62
N VAL A 99 26.10 10.58 -27.79
CA VAL A 99 26.36 11.98 -28.18
C VAL A 99 27.73 12.43 -27.67
#